data_AF-A0A9P6BCY9-F1
#
_entry.id   AF-A0A9P6BCY9-F1
#
_cell.length_a   1.000
_cell.length_b   1.000
_cell.length_c   1.000
_cell.angle_alpha   90.00
_cell.angle_beta   90.00
_cell.angle_gamma   90.00
#
_symmetry.space_group_name_H-M   'P 1'
#
loop_
_entity.id
_entity.type
_entity.pdbx_description
1 polymer ?
#
loop_
_entity_poly.entity_id
_entity_poly.type
_entity_poly.pdbx_seq_one_letter_code
_entity_poly.pdbx_strand_id
1 'polypeptide(L)'
;MGTTTTPTTKAPVPKRKKAPSKAPRRLLKKQLRDIERLIKNKNKKSVNDLPEQVLQENAERADRIKKQIEALGPEPAATADKRVESAKQKSSKAIRFTEMRRAGRKIVAFKKQHPNYENSEEEAKLLEDLELDLLYTKNFPRNEDYIPIYPESTLEDEEKHARQKEIREQIATALANGEIKSSTKLDTDQKAAKSGPTTEDQPASNWSDDDEEDGEDCVGEEDGEGDDEDDSSESESESEEKPVAKRSKSK
;
A
#
# COMPACT_ATOMS: atom_id res chain seq x y z
N MET A 1 -30.83 69.47 -10.47
CA MET A 1 -30.81 68.10 -9.90
C MET A 1 -29.36 67.64 -9.92
N GLY A 2 -28.68 67.61 -8.77
CA GLY A 2 -27.27 67.27 -8.66
C GLY A 2 -27.10 65.86 -8.09
N THR A 3 -26.39 65.00 -8.82
CA THR A 3 -26.06 63.63 -8.39
C THR A 3 -24.69 63.62 -7.73
N THR A 4 -24.63 63.30 -6.45
CA THR A 4 -23.38 63.12 -5.70
C THR A 4 -22.87 61.69 -5.84
N THR A 5 -21.72 61.51 -6.49
CA THR A 5 -20.99 60.24 -6.60
C THR A 5 -20.07 60.08 -5.40
N THR A 6 -20.29 59.04 -4.59
CA THR A 6 -19.40 58.67 -3.47
C THR A 6 -18.24 57.78 -3.96
N PRO A 7 -16.99 58.04 -3.54
CA PRO A 7 -15.84 57.21 -3.92
C PRO A 7 -15.76 55.94 -3.08
N THR A 8 -15.77 54.78 -3.74
CA THR A 8 -15.58 53.45 -3.15
C THR A 8 -14.11 53.24 -2.77
N THR A 9 -13.83 53.18 -1.47
CA THR A 9 -12.52 52.84 -0.89
C THR A 9 -12.23 51.34 -1.09
N LYS A 10 -11.20 51.03 -1.89
CA LYS A 10 -10.71 49.66 -2.12
C LYS A 10 -10.04 49.13 -0.84
N ALA A 11 -10.61 48.08 -0.25
CA ALA A 11 -10.07 47.45 0.95
C ALA A 11 -8.68 46.83 0.70
N PRO A 12 -7.76 46.87 1.69
CA PRO A 12 -6.42 46.31 1.55
C PRO A 12 -6.45 44.78 1.50
N VAL A 13 -5.81 44.22 0.48
CA VAL A 13 -5.68 42.76 0.28
C VAL A 13 -4.88 42.15 1.44
N PRO A 14 -5.41 41.12 2.13
CA PRO A 14 -4.70 40.49 3.24
C PRO A 14 -3.43 39.77 2.74
N LYS A 15 -2.27 40.17 3.29
CA LYS A 15 -0.98 39.51 3.02
C LYS A 15 -1.05 38.06 3.50
N ARG A 16 -0.96 37.10 2.57
CA ARG A 16 -0.91 35.66 2.88
C ARG A 16 0.30 35.37 3.77
N LYS A 17 0.06 34.88 4.99
CA LYS A 17 1.12 34.42 5.90
C LYS A 17 1.85 33.26 5.23
N LYS A 18 3.15 33.42 4.93
CA LYS A 18 3.99 32.32 4.43
C LYS A 18 4.04 31.24 5.51
N ALA A 19 3.59 30.03 5.17
CA ALA A 19 3.72 28.88 6.06
C ALA A 19 5.20 28.70 6.45
N PRO A 20 5.51 28.32 7.70
CA PRO A 20 6.89 28.11 8.13
C PRO A 20 7.54 27.06 7.21
N SER A 21 8.58 27.47 6.50
CA SER A 21 9.35 26.60 5.61
C SER A 21 9.84 25.39 6.41
N LYS A 22 9.53 24.17 5.95
CA LYS A 22 10.13 22.85 6.30
C LYS A 22 10.90 22.81 7.63
N ALA A 23 10.45 21.96 8.57
CA ALA A 23 11.04 21.74 9.90
C ALA A 23 12.55 22.03 9.98
N PRO A 24 13.01 22.89 10.92
CA PRO A 24 14.35 23.49 10.92
C PRO A 24 15.49 22.46 10.78
N ARG A 25 15.31 21.26 11.36
CA ARG A 25 16.24 20.15 11.24
C ARG A 25 16.48 19.65 9.81
N ARG A 26 15.45 19.60 8.95
CA ARG A 26 15.59 19.12 7.56
C ARG A 26 16.45 20.07 6.73
N LEU A 27 16.35 21.37 7.00
CA LEU A 27 17.18 22.40 6.36
C LEU A 27 18.63 22.27 6.81
N LEU A 28 18.87 22.10 8.12
CA LEU A 28 20.20 21.87 8.68
C LEU A 28 20.85 20.59 8.14
N LYS A 29 20.11 19.47 8.07
CA LYS A 29 20.59 18.21 7.47
C LYS A 29 20.98 18.39 5.99
N LYS A 30 20.23 19.20 5.23
CA LYS A 30 20.56 19.51 3.83
C LYS A 30 21.85 20.32 3.73
N GLN A 31 21.96 21.39 4.52
CA GLN A 31 23.17 22.22 4.56
C GLN A 31 24.40 21.42 4.96
N LEU A 32 24.29 20.55 5.97
CA LEU A 32 25.36 19.65 6.39
C LEU A 32 25.81 18.75 5.23
N ARG A 33 24.85 18.11 4.54
CA ARG A 33 25.14 17.24 3.40
C ARG A 33 25.84 17.99 2.26
N ASP A 34 25.41 19.21 1.98
CA ASP A 34 25.98 20.04 0.90
C ASP A 34 27.43 20.46 1.23
N ILE A 35 27.70 20.86 2.47
CA ILE A 35 29.06 21.19 2.96
C ILE A 35 29.96 19.94 2.99
N GLU A 36 29.45 18.81 3.48
CA GLU A 36 30.22 17.56 3.47
C GLU A 36 30.55 17.09 2.06
N ARG A 37 29.63 17.26 1.10
CA ARG A 37 29.90 16.97 -0.32
C ARG A 37 30.97 17.89 -0.88
N LEU A 38 30.96 19.17 -0.51
CA LEU A 38 32.01 20.12 -0.91
C LEU A 38 33.39 19.66 -0.40
N ILE A 39 33.49 19.28 0.88
CA ILE A 39 34.75 18.85 1.51
C ILE A 39 35.21 17.46 1.03
N LYS A 40 34.29 16.51 0.82
CA LYS A 40 34.61 15.13 0.40
C LYS A 40 34.98 15.03 -1.08
N ASN A 41 34.52 15.95 -1.92
CA ASN A 41 34.83 15.98 -3.35
C ASN A 41 36.21 16.58 -3.66
N LYS A 42 37.25 16.18 -2.92
CA LYS A 42 38.64 16.67 -3.07
C LYS A 42 39.21 16.49 -4.49
N ASN A 43 38.68 15.53 -5.25
CA ASN A 43 39.17 15.23 -6.61
C ASN A 43 38.52 16.09 -7.72
N LYS A 44 37.60 17.01 -7.39
CA LYS A 44 37.01 17.93 -8.38
C LYS A 44 37.82 19.22 -8.42
N LYS A 45 38.12 19.72 -9.64
CA LYS A 45 38.85 20.98 -9.88
C LYS A 45 38.34 22.12 -8.99
N SER A 46 37.02 22.22 -8.83
CA SER A 46 36.36 23.22 -8.00
C SER A 46 36.76 23.23 -6.53
N VAL A 47 37.31 22.15 -5.95
CA VAL A 47 37.70 22.07 -4.52
C VAL A 47 39.21 22.25 -4.36
N ASN A 48 40.01 21.86 -5.35
CA ASN A 48 41.46 22.11 -5.36
C ASN A 48 41.79 23.58 -5.60
N ASP A 49 40.88 24.31 -6.26
CA ASP A 49 40.97 25.77 -6.44
C ASP A 49 40.51 26.56 -5.20
N LEU A 50 39.99 25.88 -4.16
CA LEU A 50 39.56 26.56 -2.93
C LEU A 50 40.75 26.80 -1.98
N PRO A 51 40.89 28.01 -1.42
CA PRO A 51 41.88 28.29 -0.38
C PRO A 51 41.68 27.40 0.84
N GLU A 52 42.77 26.98 1.48
CA GLU A 52 42.74 26.13 2.67
C GLU A 52 41.95 26.77 3.82
N GLN A 53 41.99 28.09 3.94
CA GLN A 53 41.19 28.86 4.89
C GLN A 53 39.68 28.63 4.69
N VAL A 54 39.21 28.58 3.45
CA VAL A 54 37.78 28.37 3.12
C VAL A 54 37.38 26.91 3.42
N LEU A 55 38.30 25.96 3.31
CA LEU A 55 38.04 24.57 3.70
C LEU A 55 37.91 24.44 5.23
N GLN A 56 38.77 25.12 5.98
CA GLN A 56 38.71 25.17 7.45
C GLN A 56 37.40 25.82 7.93
N GLU A 57 37.02 26.97 7.37
CA GLU A 57 35.75 27.65 7.70
C GLU A 57 34.53 26.76 7.41
N ASN A 58 34.53 26.03 6.30
CA ASN A 58 33.45 25.10 5.96
C ASN A 58 33.41 23.89 6.89
N ALA A 59 34.56 23.38 7.34
CA ALA A 59 34.61 22.31 8.33
C ALA A 59 34.05 22.78 9.68
N GLU A 60 34.45 23.95 10.17
CA GLU A 60 33.88 24.54 11.38
C GLU A 60 32.36 24.76 11.26
N ARG A 61 31.92 25.23 10.08
CA ARG A 61 30.49 25.44 9.81
C ARG A 61 29.72 24.13 9.84
N ALA A 62 30.28 23.05 9.29
CA ALA A 62 29.67 21.72 9.38
C ALA A 62 29.52 21.29 10.84
N ASP A 63 30.54 21.52 11.68
CA ASP A 63 30.51 21.15 13.11
C ASP A 63 29.51 21.99 13.91
N ARG A 64 29.37 23.28 13.62
CA ARG A 64 28.30 24.12 14.19
C ARG A 64 26.92 23.59 13.83
N ILE A 65 26.71 23.17 12.57
CA ILE A 65 25.44 22.60 12.12
C ILE A 65 25.17 21.24 12.79
N LYS A 66 26.18 20.40 12.97
CA LYS A 66 26.04 19.13 13.72
C LYS A 66 25.58 19.39 15.16
N LYS A 67 26.22 20.33 15.86
CA LYS A 67 25.83 20.74 17.22
C LYS A 67 24.39 21.28 17.27
N GLN A 68 23.96 22.04 16.25
CA GLN A 68 22.57 22.49 16.14
C GLN A 68 21.59 21.34 15.93
N ILE A 69 21.94 20.33 15.12
CA ILE A 69 21.10 19.14 14.91
C ILE A 69 21.00 18.30 16.18
N GLU A 70 22.09 18.20 16.94
CA GLU A 70 22.14 17.50 18.23
C GLU A 70 21.32 18.23 19.31
N ALA A 71 21.44 19.57 19.39
CA ALA A 71 20.64 20.40 20.28
C ALA A 71 19.13 20.34 19.98
N LEU A 72 18.74 20.03 18.75
CA LEU A 72 17.35 19.78 18.36
C LEU A 72 16.84 18.38 18.81
N GLY A 73 17.65 17.58 19.50
CA GLY A 73 17.29 16.27 20.07
C GLY A 73 17.19 15.15 19.03
N PRO A 74 16.85 13.91 19.42
CA PRO A 74 16.49 12.85 18.47
C PRO A 74 15.27 13.26 17.64
N GLU A 75 15.13 12.74 16.41
CA GLU A 75 13.85 12.97 15.71
C GLU A 75 12.76 12.30 16.55
N PRO A 76 11.58 12.93 16.68
CA PRO A 76 10.49 12.28 17.39
C PRO A 76 10.25 10.93 16.71
N ALA A 77 10.42 9.82 17.42
CA ALA A 77 10.22 8.45 16.89
C ALA A 77 8.89 8.32 16.12
N ALA A 78 7.90 9.13 16.52
CA ALA A 78 6.64 9.34 15.84
C ALA A 78 6.72 9.66 14.33
N THR A 79 7.81 10.22 13.77
CA THR A 79 7.94 10.43 12.30
C THR A 79 8.48 9.22 11.56
N ALA A 80 9.28 8.37 12.22
CA ALA A 80 9.78 7.12 11.67
C ALA A 80 8.68 6.06 11.67
N ASP A 81 7.98 5.91 12.80
CA ASP A 81 6.89 4.95 12.95
C ASP A 81 5.75 5.26 11.98
N LYS A 82 5.36 6.54 11.87
CA LYS A 82 4.34 6.97 10.89
C LYS A 82 4.74 6.68 9.45
N ARG A 83 6.03 6.67 9.11
CA ARG A 83 6.48 6.36 7.74
C ARG A 83 6.36 4.86 7.45
N VAL A 84 6.80 4.02 8.38
CA VAL A 84 6.67 2.56 8.26
C VAL A 84 5.20 2.18 8.21
N GLU A 85 4.39 2.72 9.11
CA GLU A 85 2.94 2.54 9.14
C GLU A 85 2.28 2.97 7.82
N SER A 86 2.67 4.14 7.29
CA SER A 86 2.14 4.62 6.01
C SER A 86 2.55 3.77 4.81
N ALA A 87 3.68 3.05 4.89
CA ALA A 87 4.13 2.15 3.84
C ALA A 87 3.36 0.84 3.89
N LYS A 88 3.22 0.24 5.07
CA LYS A 88 2.39 -0.96 5.30
C LYS A 88 0.93 -0.74 4.92
N GLN A 89 0.36 0.42 5.26
CA GLN A 89 -1.00 0.78 4.88
C GLN A 89 -1.17 0.93 3.35
N LYS A 90 -0.12 1.32 2.61
CA LYS A 90 -0.21 1.46 1.15
C LYS A 90 -0.19 0.10 0.45
N SER A 91 0.67 -0.82 0.88
CA SER A 91 0.71 -2.17 0.31
C SER A 91 -0.58 -2.93 0.60
N SER A 92 -1.05 -2.90 1.84
CA SER A 92 -2.30 -3.56 2.22
C SER A 92 -3.53 -2.96 1.53
N LYS A 93 -3.55 -1.64 1.28
CA LYS A 93 -4.66 -0.98 0.58
C LYS A 93 -4.83 -1.47 -0.87
N ALA A 94 -3.74 -1.74 -1.58
CA ALA A 94 -3.82 -2.26 -2.94
C ALA A 94 -4.46 -3.65 -2.98
N ILE A 95 -3.98 -4.55 -2.10
CA ILE A 95 -4.51 -5.92 -1.96
C ILE A 95 -5.98 -5.88 -1.52
N ARG A 96 -6.32 -5.05 -0.52
CA ARG A 96 -7.71 -4.87 -0.07
C ARG A 96 -8.61 -4.39 -1.20
N PHE A 97 -8.12 -3.51 -2.08
CA PHE A 97 -8.91 -2.99 -3.18
C PHE A 97 -9.18 -4.06 -4.25
N THR A 98 -8.19 -4.89 -4.60
CA THR A 98 -8.38 -6.00 -5.55
C THR A 98 -9.33 -7.05 -4.98
N GLU A 99 -9.17 -7.39 -3.69
CA GLU A 99 -10.04 -8.31 -2.96
C GLU A 99 -11.48 -7.78 -2.86
N MET A 100 -11.67 -6.51 -2.50
CA MET A 100 -12.99 -5.86 -2.46
C MET A 100 -13.68 -5.90 -3.82
N ARG A 101 -12.93 -5.64 -4.91
CA ARG A 101 -13.46 -5.75 -6.28
C ARG A 101 -13.76 -7.20 -6.66
N ARG A 102 -12.98 -8.17 -6.18
CA ARG A 102 -13.21 -9.60 -6.41
C ARG A 102 -14.46 -10.09 -5.68
N ALA A 103 -14.62 -9.77 -4.41
CA ALA A 103 -15.82 -10.05 -3.63
C ALA A 103 -17.07 -9.44 -4.29
N GLY A 104 -17.00 -8.15 -4.68
CA GLY A 104 -18.08 -7.49 -5.40
C GLY A 104 -18.48 -8.17 -6.70
N ARG A 105 -17.51 -8.60 -7.51
CA ARG A 105 -17.78 -9.37 -8.75
C ARG A 105 -18.43 -10.72 -8.46
N LYS A 106 -17.98 -11.42 -7.41
CA LYS A 106 -18.59 -12.70 -7.00
C LYS A 106 -20.04 -12.52 -6.56
N ILE A 107 -20.36 -11.50 -5.78
CA ILE A 107 -21.75 -11.19 -5.38
C ILE A 107 -22.63 -10.94 -6.61
N VAL A 108 -22.15 -10.13 -7.56
CA VAL A 108 -22.91 -9.82 -8.80
C VAL A 108 -23.10 -11.08 -9.65
N ALA A 109 -22.05 -11.88 -9.83
CA ALA A 109 -22.12 -13.13 -10.57
C ALA A 109 -23.08 -14.12 -9.91
N PHE A 110 -23.04 -14.23 -8.58
CA PHE A 110 -23.92 -15.09 -7.80
C PHE A 110 -25.39 -14.70 -7.99
N LYS A 111 -25.73 -13.40 -7.84
CA LYS A 111 -27.10 -12.90 -8.04
C LYS A 111 -27.60 -13.12 -9.48
N LYS A 112 -26.70 -13.12 -10.48
CA LYS A 112 -27.04 -13.43 -11.88
C LYS A 112 -27.29 -14.92 -12.11
N GLN A 113 -26.49 -15.79 -11.50
CA GLN A 113 -26.58 -17.26 -11.66
C GLN A 113 -27.73 -17.86 -10.85
N HIS A 114 -28.03 -17.27 -9.70
CA HIS A 114 -29.06 -17.74 -8.76
C HIS A 114 -30.16 -16.68 -8.62
N PRO A 115 -30.99 -16.42 -9.64
CA PRO A 115 -32.03 -15.37 -9.56
C PRO A 115 -33.08 -15.65 -8.46
N ASN A 116 -33.18 -16.89 -7.99
CA ASN A 116 -34.12 -17.33 -6.95
C ASN A 116 -33.43 -17.58 -5.60
N TYR A 117 -32.27 -16.95 -5.34
CA TYR A 117 -31.50 -17.13 -4.10
C TYR A 117 -32.32 -16.86 -2.83
N GLU A 118 -33.39 -16.07 -2.90
CA GLU A 118 -34.29 -15.78 -1.78
C GLU A 118 -35.15 -16.99 -1.35
N ASN A 119 -35.35 -17.95 -2.25
CA ASN A 119 -36.19 -19.13 -2.02
C ASN A 119 -35.39 -20.37 -1.57
N SER A 120 -34.07 -20.33 -1.65
CA SER A 120 -33.18 -21.43 -1.25
C SER A 120 -32.35 -20.98 -0.05
N GLU A 121 -32.50 -21.66 1.08
CA GLU A 121 -31.71 -21.36 2.29
C GLU A 121 -30.20 -21.52 2.07
N GLU A 122 -29.80 -22.45 1.20
CA GLU A 122 -28.39 -22.70 0.88
C GLU A 122 -27.81 -21.54 0.06
N GLU A 123 -28.56 -21.06 -0.94
CA GLU A 123 -28.15 -19.95 -1.78
C GLU A 123 -28.14 -18.62 -1.02
N ALA A 124 -29.13 -18.41 -0.13
CA ALA A 124 -29.17 -17.25 0.75
C ALA A 124 -27.95 -17.20 1.68
N LYS A 125 -27.57 -18.33 2.30
CA LYS A 125 -26.36 -18.41 3.15
C LYS A 125 -25.08 -18.13 2.35
N LEU A 126 -24.98 -18.65 1.12
CA LEU A 126 -23.82 -18.38 0.27
C LEU A 126 -23.70 -16.90 -0.09
N LEU A 127 -24.83 -16.23 -0.33
CA LEU A 127 -24.84 -14.79 -0.56
C LEU A 127 -24.39 -14.02 0.69
N GLU A 128 -24.88 -14.40 1.87
CA GLU A 128 -24.48 -13.80 3.14
C GLU A 128 -22.97 -13.94 3.38
N ASP A 129 -22.39 -15.11 3.10
CA ASP A 129 -20.95 -15.35 3.19
C ASP A 129 -20.16 -14.44 2.22
N LEU A 130 -20.62 -14.27 0.99
CA LEU A 130 -20.00 -13.37 0.02
C LEU A 130 -20.13 -11.89 0.42
N GLU A 131 -21.24 -11.49 1.04
CA GLU A 131 -21.43 -10.15 1.57
C GLU A 131 -20.55 -9.89 2.80
N LEU A 132 -20.35 -10.91 3.65
CA LEU A 132 -19.40 -10.88 4.75
C LEU A 132 -17.96 -10.70 4.25
N ASP A 133 -17.57 -11.36 3.16
CA ASP A 133 -16.26 -11.15 2.51
C ASP A 133 -16.06 -9.70 2.09
N LEU A 134 -17.09 -9.08 1.50
CA LEU A 134 -17.05 -7.67 1.14
C LEU A 134 -16.88 -6.79 2.39
N LEU A 135 -17.61 -7.08 3.47
CA LEU A 135 -17.51 -6.34 4.73
C LEU A 135 -16.14 -6.53 5.40
N TYR A 136 -15.54 -7.71 5.31
CA TYR A 136 -14.18 -7.98 5.79
C TYR A 136 -13.17 -7.06 5.11
N THR A 137 -13.19 -6.95 3.78
CA THR A 137 -12.25 -6.09 3.05
C THR A 137 -12.39 -4.60 3.43
N LYS A 138 -13.60 -4.15 3.78
CA LYS A 138 -13.90 -2.75 4.16
C LYS A 138 -13.53 -2.45 5.61
N ASN A 139 -13.87 -3.35 6.53
CA ASN A 139 -13.76 -3.11 7.98
C ASN A 139 -12.54 -3.77 8.63
N PHE A 140 -11.62 -4.35 7.84
CA PHE A 140 -10.38 -4.91 8.39
C PHE A 140 -9.59 -3.90 9.24
N PRO A 141 -9.09 -4.31 10.42
CA PRO A 141 -8.31 -3.45 11.33
C PRO A 141 -7.13 -2.77 10.63
N ARG A 142 -6.94 -1.47 10.88
CA ARG A 142 -5.86 -0.70 10.23
C ARG A 142 -4.48 -0.92 10.84
N ASN A 143 -4.44 -1.51 12.04
CA ASN A 143 -3.22 -1.70 12.85
C ASN A 143 -2.57 -3.07 12.60
N GLU A 144 -3.22 -3.93 11.81
CA GLU A 144 -2.75 -5.29 11.50
C GLU A 144 -2.45 -5.41 10.01
N ASP A 145 -1.52 -6.29 9.67
CA ASP A 145 -1.21 -6.62 8.28
C ASP A 145 -2.41 -7.40 7.69
N TYR A 146 -2.88 -6.96 6.52
CA TYR A 146 -4.08 -7.52 5.91
C TYR A 146 -3.89 -8.98 5.49
N ILE A 147 -4.84 -9.84 5.87
CA ILE A 147 -4.84 -11.27 5.52
C ILE A 147 -5.80 -11.48 4.33
N PRO A 148 -5.29 -11.84 3.13
CA PRO A 148 -6.11 -12.02 1.93
C PRO A 148 -7.14 -13.14 2.07
N ILE A 149 -8.34 -12.92 1.53
CA ILE A 149 -9.40 -13.94 1.46
C ILE A 149 -9.20 -14.84 0.24
N TYR A 150 -8.78 -14.25 -0.89
CA TYR A 150 -8.57 -14.98 -2.13
C TYR A 150 -7.09 -14.94 -2.55
N PRO A 151 -6.19 -15.54 -1.76
CA PRO A 151 -4.77 -15.58 -2.09
C PRO A 151 -4.53 -16.34 -3.39
N GLU A 152 -3.47 -15.96 -4.12
CA GLU A 152 -3.08 -16.64 -5.37
C GLU A 152 -2.48 -18.02 -5.11
N SER A 153 -1.82 -18.19 -3.96
CA SER A 153 -1.32 -19.46 -3.43
C SER A 153 -2.08 -19.86 -2.17
N THR A 154 -2.12 -21.15 -1.85
CA THR A 154 -2.67 -21.62 -0.58
C THR A 154 -1.94 -20.97 0.59
N LEU A 155 -2.69 -20.53 1.61
CA LEU A 155 -2.09 -20.04 2.86
C LEU A 155 -1.46 -21.24 3.57
N GLU A 156 -0.12 -21.27 3.63
CA GLU A 156 0.62 -22.30 4.36
C GLU A 156 0.56 -22.07 5.89
N ASP A 157 0.26 -20.84 6.32
CA ASP A 157 0.22 -20.46 7.74
C ASP A 157 -1.17 -20.66 8.37
N GLU A 158 -1.32 -21.72 9.18
CA GLU A 158 -2.55 -22.01 9.94
C GLU A 158 -2.94 -20.87 10.89
N GLU A 159 -1.98 -20.17 11.48
CA GLU A 159 -2.21 -19.05 12.40
C GLU A 159 -2.90 -17.88 11.70
N LYS A 160 -2.51 -17.57 10.46
CA LYS A 160 -3.13 -16.49 9.67
C LYS A 160 -4.57 -16.85 9.32
N HIS A 161 -4.83 -18.12 9.03
CA HIS A 161 -6.18 -18.60 8.74
C HIS A 161 -7.09 -18.55 9.98
N ALA A 162 -6.56 -18.91 11.16
CA ALA A 162 -7.28 -18.78 12.42
C ALA A 162 -7.62 -17.30 12.72
N ARG A 163 -6.64 -16.40 12.55
CA ARG A 163 -6.86 -14.95 12.76
C ARG A 163 -7.86 -14.36 11.77
N GLN A 164 -7.82 -14.79 10.50
CA GLN A 164 -8.80 -14.39 9.50
C GLN A 164 -10.22 -14.79 9.90
N LYS A 165 -10.42 -16.02 10.39
CA LYS A 165 -11.72 -16.50 10.89
C LYS A 165 -12.21 -15.68 12.08
N GLU A 166 -11.34 -15.42 13.04
CA GLU A 166 -11.67 -14.59 14.21
C GLU A 166 -12.14 -13.19 13.80
N ILE A 167 -11.44 -12.54 12.86
CA ILE A 167 -11.82 -11.20 12.38
C ILE A 167 -13.15 -11.26 11.63
N ARG A 168 -13.40 -12.31 10.83
CA ARG A 168 -14.70 -12.51 10.17
C ARG A 168 -15.84 -12.66 11.17
N GLU A 169 -15.65 -13.44 12.23
CA GLU A 169 -16.65 -13.61 13.30
C GLU A 169 -16.90 -12.30 14.06
N GLN A 170 -15.86 -11.52 14.34
CA GLN A 170 -16.00 -10.18 14.93
C GLN A 170 -16.82 -9.25 14.02
N ILE A 171 -16.63 -9.31 12.71
CA ILE A 171 -17.40 -8.50 11.77
C ILE A 171 -18.85 -8.99 11.67
N ALA A 172 -19.09 -10.31 11.69
CA ALA A 172 -20.44 -10.89 11.71
C ALA A 172 -21.22 -10.47 12.96
N THR A 173 -20.57 -10.54 14.13
CA THR A 173 -21.17 -10.10 15.40
C THR A 173 -21.41 -8.58 15.42
N ALA A 174 -20.49 -7.77 14.91
CA ALA A 174 -20.67 -6.33 14.77
C ALA A 174 -21.80 -5.96 13.78
N LEU A 175 -21.99 -6.76 12.72
CA LEU A 175 -23.10 -6.62 11.79
C LEU A 175 -24.43 -6.95 12.47
N ALA A 176 -24.50 -8.05 13.23
CA ALA A 176 -25.69 -8.44 13.98
C ALA A 176 -26.08 -7.42 15.07
N ASN A 177 -25.08 -6.79 15.70
CA ASN A 177 -25.27 -5.73 16.67
C ASN A 177 -25.63 -4.37 16.04
N GLY A 178 -25.58 -4.25 14.71
CA GLY A 178 -25.85 -3.01 13.98
C GLY A 178 -24.76 -1.94 14.10
N GLU A 179 -23.57 -2.30 14.58
CA GLU A 179 -22.40 -1.40 14.63
C GLU A 179 -21.85 -1.14 13.22
N ILE A 180 -21.93 -2.15 12.35
CA ILE A 180 -21.58 -2.06 10.93
C ILE A 180 -22.88 -2.10 10.11
N LYS A 181 -23.01 -1.19 9.15
CA LYS A 181 -24.14 -1.20 8.21
C LYS A 181 -23.88 -2.24 7.10
N SER A 182 -24.87 -3.05 6.77
CA SER A 182 -24.81 -3.92 5.59
C SER A 182 -24.67 -3.06 4.33
N SER A 183 -23.46 -3.00 3.78
CA SER A 183 -23.23 -2.29 2.53
C SER A 183 -23.48 -3.24 1.37
N THR A 184 -24.74 -3.48 1.02
CA THR A 184 -25.10 -4.21 -0.21
C THR A 184 -24.79 -3.42 -1.47
N LYS A 185 -24.50 -2.12 -1.32
CA LYS A 185 -24.06 -1.26 -2.41
C LYS A 185 -22.53 -1.23 -2.43
N LEU A 186 -21.96 -1.59 -3.59
CA LEU A 186 -20.65 -1.11 -4.01
C LEU A 186 -20.75 0.40 -4.19
N ASP A 187 -20.93 1.12 -3.08
CA ASP A 187 -20.99 2.56 -3.12
C ASP A 187 -19.69 3.05 -3.72
N THR A 188 -19.87 3.88 -4.72
CA THR A 188 -18.88 4.41 -5.63
C THR A 188 -17.94 5.34 -4.85
N ASP A 189 -17.03 4.76 -4.06
CA ASP A 189 -15.88 5.46 -3.46
C ASP A 189 -14.92 6.02 -4.53
N GLN A 190 -15.27 5.89 -5.81
CA GLN A 190 -14.67 6.64 -6.92
C GLN A 190 -15.10 8.12 -6.98
N LYS A 191 -16.13 8.56 -6.23
CA LYS A 191 -16.59 9.96 -6.29
C LYS A 191 -15.77 10.97 -5.49
N ALA A 192 -14.83 10.54 -4.63
CA ALA A 192 -14.07 11.48 -3.79
C ALA A 192 -12.74 11.98 -4.41
N ALA A 193 -12.34 11.52 -5.61
CA ALA A 193 -11.04 11.85 -6.21
C ALA A 193 -11.08 12.79 -7.44
N LYS A 194 -12.25 13.26 -7.89
CA LYS A 194 -12.36 14.19 -9.03
C LYS A 194 -13.13 15.46 -8.64
N SER A 195 -12.47 16.33 -7.88
CA SER A 195 -12.80 17.77 -7.82
C SER A 195 -11.55 18.60 -8.11
N GLY A 196 -10.90 18.28 -9.23
CA GLY A 196 -9.94 19.17 -9.90
C GLY A 196 -10.60 19.73 -11.16
N PRO A 197 -10.35 20.99 -11.55
CA PRO A 197 -10.95 21.58 -12.75
C PRO A 197 -10.52 20.78 -13.98
N THR A 198 -11.50 20.24 -14.69
CA THR A 198 -11.37 19.54 -15.96
C THR A 198 -10.86 20.51 -17.02
N THR A 199 -9.59 20.41 -17.39
CA THR A 199 -9.15 20.75 -18.74
C THR A 199 -9.40 19.55 -19.64
N GLU A 200 -9.87 19.87 -20.83
CA GLU A 200 -10.47 19.04 -21.86
C GLU A 200 -9.55 17.93 -22.40
N ASP A 201 -10.20 16.97 -23.07
CA ASP A 201 -9.68 15.89 -23.92
C ASP A 201 -8.89 14.74 -23.25
N GLN A 202 -9.64 13.71 -22.82
CA GLN A 202 -9.34 12.32 -23.16
C GLN A 202 -10.63 11.48 -23.32
N PRO A 203 -10.66 10.52 -24.26
CA PRO A 203 -11.88 9.85 -24.69
C PRO A 203 -12.45 8.91 -23.62
N ALA A 204 -13.77 8.97 -23.49
CA ALA A 204 -14.56 8.03 -22.69
C ALA A 204 -14.35 6.61 -23.24
N SER A 205 -13.75 5.73 -22.42
CA SER A 205 -13.81 4.30 -22.65
C SER A 205 -15.24 3.82 -22.39
N ASN A 206 -16.06 3.92 -23.43
CA ASN A 206 -17.38 3.36 -23.53
C ASN A 206 -17.22 1.84 -23.70
N TRP A 207 -17.16 1.10 -22.59
CA TRP A 207 -17.32 -0.37 -22.62
C TRP A 207 -18.83 -0.65 -22.49
N SER A 208 -19.56 -0.45 -23.59
CA SER A 208 -20.73 -1.27 -23.95
C SER A 208 -20.16 -2.64 -24.35
N ASP A 209 -20.49 -3.79 -23.76
CA ASP A 209 -21.81 -4.38 -23.50
C ASP A 209 -22.66 -4.37 -24.78
N ASP A 210 -22.23 -5.19 -25.75
CA ASP A 210 -23.02 -5.68 -26.88
C ASP A 210 -22.29 -6.88 -27.54
N ASP A 211 -23.06 -7.77 -28.18
CA ASP A 211 -22.70 -9.00 -28.93
C ASP A 211 -22.71 -10.35 -28.18
N GLU A 212 -23.95 -10.82 -27.97
CA GLU A 212 -24.60 -12.04 -28.52
C GLU A 212 -23.83 -13.36 -28.79
N GLU A 213 -24.60 -14.43 -28.57
CA GLU A 213 -24.32 -15.86 -28.75
C GLU A 213 -24.03 -16.29 -30.19
N ASP A 214 -23.08 -17.23 -30.35
CA ASP A 214 -23.22 -18.44 -31.18
C ASP A 214 -22.15 -19.43 -30.67
N GLY A 215 -22.44 -20.69 -30.28
CA GLY A 215 -22.48 -21.82 -31.22
C GLY A 215 -21.16 -21.91 -32.00
N GLU A 216 -20.31 -22.93 -31.98
CA GLU A 216 -20.57 -24.37 -32.04
C GLU A 216 -19.25 -25.16 -31.78
N ASP A 217 -19.46 -26.40 -31.40
CA ASP A 217 -18.61 -27.61 -31.40
C ASP A 217 -17.35 -27.64 -32.30
N CYS A 218 -16.20 -28.04 -31.74
CA CYS A 218 -15.04 -28.57 -32.48
C CYS A 218 -14.25 -29.54 -31.58
N VAL A 219 -14.58 -30.81 -31.71
CA VAL A 219 -13.85 -32.01 -31.28
C VAL A 219 -12.64 -32.29 -32.22
N GLY A 220 -11.56 -32.89 -31.71
CA GLY A 220 -10.49 -33.55 -32.50
C GLY A 220 -9.07 -33.13 -32.12
N GLU A 221 -8.33 -33.92 -31.32
CA GLU A 221 -7.33 -34.94 -31.74
C GLU A 221 -6.00 -34.31 -32.18
N GLU A 222 -4.94 -34.36 -31.36
CA GLU A 222 -3.92 -35.42 -31.20
C GLU A 222 -2.60 -35.08 -31.94
N ASP A 223 -1.51 -35.46 -31.26
CA ASP A 223 -0.13 -35.67 -31.72
C ASP A 223 0.80 -34.52 -32.14
N GLY A 224 1.99 -34.54 -31.54
CA GLY A 224 3.16 -33.76 -31.93
C GLY A 224 4.32 -33.86 -30.95
N GLU A 225 4.95 -35.03 -30.88
CA GLU A 225 6.23 -35.33 -30.19
C GLU A 225 7.41 -34.46 -30.65
N GLY A 226 8.45 -34.39 -29.80
CA GLY A 226 9.79 -33.86 -30.09
C GLY A 226 10.39 -33.27 -28.81
N ASP A 227 11.00 -34.06 -27.91
CA ASP A 227 12.32 -34.72 -27.98
C ASP A 227 13.50 -33.73 -27.87
N ASP A 228 14.58 -34.24 -27.28
CA ASP A 228 15.91 -33.68 -27.02
C ASP A 228 16.22 -33.14 -25.60
N GLU A 229 16.81 -34.05 -24.80
CA GLU A 229 18.22 -34.01 -24.31
C GLU A 229 18.70 -32.73 -23.56
N ASP A 230 19.51 -32.71 -22.50
CA ASP A 230 20.37 -33.62 -21.75
C ASP A 230 21.00 -32.75 -20.62
N ASP A 231 21.72 -33.39 -19.70
CA ASP A 231 22.83 -32.87 -18.89
C ASP A 231 22.63 -32.72 -17.38
N SER A 232 22.65 -33.89 -16.73
CA SER A 232 23.71 -34.31 -15.80
C SER A 232 24.45 -33.23 -14.98
N SER A 233 24.38 -33.34 -13.65
CA SER A 233 25.61 -33.47 -12.84
C SER A 233 25.31 -33.87 -11.40
N GLU A 234 25.73 -35.10 -11.10
CA GLU A 234 26.13 -35.57 -9.78
C GLU A 234 27.10 -34.60 -9.09
N SER A 235 26.93 -34.42 -7.79
CA SER A 235 28.07 -34.18 -6.90
C SER A 235 27.78 -34.75 -5.52
N GLU A 236 28.32 -35.94 -5.30
CA GLU A 236 28.64 -36.49 -3.98
C GLU A 236 29.65 -35.59 -3.25
N SER A 237 29.47 -35.40 -1.94
CA SER A 237 30.57 -35.23 -0.98
C SER A 237 30.00 -35.46 0.42
N GLU A 238 30.23 -36.63 1.00
CA GLU A 238 31.40 -37.02 1.80
C GLU A 238 31.39 -36.40 3.21
N SER A 239 31.05 -37.28 4.16
CA SER A 239 31.52 -37.39 5.55
C SER A 239 31.75 -36.14 6.40
N GLU A 240 31.14 -36.12 7.59
CA GLU A 240 31.94 -36.00 8.81
C GLU A 240 31.23 -36.64 10.01
N GLU A 241 31.89 -37.66 10.56
CA GLU A 241 31.58 -38.33 11.81
C GLU A 241 31.81 -37.43 13.04
N LYS A 242 31.07 -37.73 14.13
CA LYS A 242 31.49 -37.84 15.56
C LYS A 242 30.51 -37.13 16.53
N PRO A 243 30.53 -37.43 17.85
CA PRO A 243 30.63 -38.73 18.49
C PRO A 243 29.66 -38.93 19.69
N VAL A 244 29.34 -40.21 19.94
CA VAL A 244 29.29 -40.90 21.26
C VAL A 244 28.32 -40.38 22.34
N ALA A 245 27.20 -41.09 22.46
CA ALA A 245 26.35 -41.12 23.64
C ALA A 245 27.06 -41.82 24.81
N LYS A 246 27.31 -41.06 25.89
CA LYS A 246 27.71 -41.64 27.18
C LYS A 246 26.49 -42.19 27.91
N ARG A 247 26.47 -43.51 27.93
CA ARG A 247 25.71 -44.41 28.79
C ARG A 247 26.10 -44.18 30.27
N SER A 248 25.22 -43.59 31.06
CA SER A 248 25.28 -43.67 32.53
C SER A 248 24.35 -44.79 33.00
N LYS A 249 24.95 -45.84 33.53
CA LYS A 249 24.31 -46.99 34.17
C LYS A 249 24.37 -46.79 35.69
N SER A 250 23.41 -47.41 36.37
CA SER A 250 23.33 -47.68 37.83
C SER A 250 23.10 -46.46 38.72
N LYS A 251 22.17 -46.51 39.68
CA LYS A 251 21.83 -47.64 40.54
C LYS A 251 20.39 -47.53 41.04
#